data_AF-A0A7S1FSG6-F1
#
_entry.id   AF-A0A7S1FSG6-F1
#
_cell.length_a   1.000
_cell.length_b   1.000
_cell.length_c   1.000
_cell.angle_alpha   90.00
_cell.angle_beta   90.00
_cell.angle_gamma   90.00
#
_symmetry.space_group_name_H-M   'P 1'
#
loop_
_entity.id
_entity.type
_entity.pdbx_description
1 polymer ?
#
loop_
_entity_poly.entity_id
_entity_poly.type
_entity_poly.pdbx_seq_one_letter_code
_entity_poly.pdbx_strand_id
1 'polypeptide(L)'
;IDRTPGKFSIYVVFMRYHNLRAKYYSEKEILDENIIFDRARRDTIAAYQNIVEDAYIPLILGKNLEPYSGYNPTVNPGIDVFFSSIGFRYAHSSVASIIRMVDRQFQSTQNDPTLLRDVFRNK
;
A
#
# COMPACT_ATOMS: atom_id res chain seq x y z
N ILE A 1 -5.84 -14.26 2.91
CA ILE A 1 -5.06 -14.08 1.66
C ILE A 1 -3.80 -13.22 1.94
N ASP A 2 -3.31 -13.31 3.19
CA ASP A 2 -2.53 -12.26 3.88
C ASP A 2 -1.27 -12.87 4.51
N ARG A 3 -0.63 -13.79 3.77
CA ARG A 3 0.25 -14.80 4.38
C ARG A 3 1.66 -14.31 4.68
N THR A 4 2.10 -13.18 4.12
CA THR A 4 3.44 -12.63 4.38
C THR A 4 3.38 -11.48 5.37
N PRO A 5 4.27 -11.43 6.38
CA PRO A 5 4.36 -10.32 7.34
C PRO A 5 4.41 -8.94 6.68
N GLY A 6 5.16 -8.78 5.58
CA GLY A 6 5.28 -7.51 4.86
C GLY A 6 3.97 -7.00 4.25
N LYS A 7 3.19 -7.88 3.60
CA LYS A 7 1.86 -7.52 3.07
C LYS A 7 0.92 -7.11 4.22
N PHE A 8 0.91 -7.89 5.31
CA PHE A 8 0.06 -7.59 6.46
C PHE A 8 0.43 -6.28 7.15
N SER A 9 1.73 -5.98 7.30
CA SER A 9 2.17 -4.72 7.91
C SER A 9 1.68 -3.50 7.13
N ILE A 10 1.69 -3.55 5.80
CA ILE A 10 1.17 -2.45 4.97
C ILE A 10 -0.34 -2.23 5.20
N TYR A 11 -1.15 -3.31 5.27
CA TYR A 11 -2.57 -3.16 5.63
C TYR A 11 -2.76 -2.52 7.00
N VAL A 12 -2.00 -2.97 8.00
CA VAL A 12 -2.08 -2.41 9.36
C VAL A 12 -1.70 -0.93 9.38
N VAL A 13 -0.67 -0.53 8.61
CA VAL A 13 -0.27 0.88 8.49
C VAL A 13 -1.40 1.73 7.91
N PHE A 14 -2.01 1.34 6.78
CA PHE A 14 -3.10 2.11 6.18
C PHE A 14 -4.39 2.10 7.02
N MET A 15 -4.69 1.01 7.73
CA MET A 15 -5.81 0.96 8.68
C MET A 15 -5.58 1.92 9.85
N ARG A 16 -4.37 1.93 10.43
CA ARG A 16 -4.01 2.88 11.49
C ARG A 16 -4.05 4.33 11.00
N TYR A 17 -3.61 4.58 9.76
CA TYR A 17 -3.70 5.90 9.15
C TYR A 17 -5.14 6.35 9.01
N HIS A 18 -6.05 5.49 8.52
CA HIS A 18 -7.48 5.79 8.45
C HIS A 18 -8.04 6.18 9.84
N ASN A 19 -7.75 5.39 10.88
CA ASN A 19 -8.23 5.69 12.23
C ASN A 19 -7.65 7.00 12.79
N LEU A 20 -6.39 7.32 12.47
CA LEU A 20 -5.77 8.60 12.81
C LEU A 20 -6.52 9.78 12.16
N ARG A 21 -6.87 9.65 10.87
CA ARG A 21 -7.65 10.67 10.14
C ARG A 21 -9.08 10.79 10.67
N ALA A 22 -9.73 9.67 10.98
CA ALA A 22 -11.06 9.65 11.57
C ALA A 22 -11.07 10.39 12.93
N LYS A 23 -10.09 10.09 13.79
CA LYS A 23 -9.91 10.80 15.06
C LYS A 23 -9.72 12.30 14.84
N TYR A 24 -8.86 12.70 13.91
CA TYR A 24 -8.66 14.11 13.56
C TYR A 24 -9.97 14.82 13.20
N TYR A 25 -10.84 14.21 12.39
CA TYR A 25 -12.12 14.82 12.02
C TYR A 25 -13.11 14.87 13.19
N SER A 26 -13.16 13.82 14.02
CA SER A 26 -14.04 13.80 15.20
C SER A 26 -13.71 14.88 16.24
N GLU A 27 -12.45 15.31 16.30
CA GLU A 27 -12.00 16.34 17.24
C GLU A 27 -12.18 17.77 16.70
N LYS A 28 -12.37 17.92 15.38
CA LYS A 28 -12.43 19.23 14.70
C LYS A 28 -13.85 19.76 14.53
N GLU A 29 -14.80 18.90 14.23
CA GLU A 29 -16.17 19.26 13.87
C GLU A 29 -17.17 18.25 14.46
N ILE A 30 -18.38 18.70 14.80
CA ILE A 30 -19.48 17.78 15.15
C ILE A 30 -20.06 17.25 13.84
N LEU A 31 -19.65 16.04 13.47
CA LEU A 31 -20.05 15.37 12.23
C LEU A 31 -20.70 14.03 12.52
N ASP A 32 -21.54 13.57 11.60
CA ASP A 32 -22.03 12.20 11.58
C ASP A 32 -20.88 11.21 11.36
N GLU A 33 -20.98 10.02 11.97
CA GLU A 33 -19.95 8.98 11.89
C GLU A 33 -19.66 8.55 10.45
N ASN A 34 -20.67 8.52 9.57
CA ASN A 34 -20.48 8.18 8.16
C ASN A 34 -19.64 9.24 7.44
N ILE A 35 -19.84 10.52 7.78
CA ILE A 35 -19.06 11.62 7.20
C ILE A 35 -17.60 11.53 7.66
N ILE A 36 -17.37 11.22 8.95
CA ILE A 36 -16.02 11.02 9.49
C ILE A 36 -15.32 9.87 8.76
N PHE A 37 -16.00 8.73 8.62
CA PHE A 37 -15.49 7.57 7.90
C PHE A 37 -15.13 7.92 6.45
N ASP A 38 -16.04 8.57 5.71
CA ASP A 38 -15.81 8.89 4.30
C ASP A 38 -14.68 9.90 4.09
N ARG A 39 -14.55 10.90 4.97
CA ARG A 39 -13.42 11.84 4.92
C ARG A 39 -12.10 11.13 5.22
N ALA A 40 -12.06 10.30 6.26
CA ALA A 40 -10.86 9.50 6.57
C ALA A 40 -10.51 8.53 5.45
N ARG A 41 -11.51 7.91 4.80
CA ARG A 41 -11.34 7.02 3.64
C ARG A 41 -10.75 7.78 2.45
N ARG A 42 -11.27 8.99 2.17
CA ARG A 42 -10.78 9.86 1.09
C ARG A 42 -9.30 10.20 1.28
N ASP A 43 -8.90 10.59 2.49
CA ASP A 43 -7.50 10.90 2.80
C ASP A 43 -6.58 9.68 2.65
N THR A 44 -7.02 8.51 3.13
CA THR A 44 -6.28 7.25 2.96
C THR A 44 -6.07 6.90 1.49
N ILE A 45 -7.10 7.06 0.66
CA ILE A 45 -7.01 6.82 -0.79
C ILE A 45 -6.05 7.82 -1.44
N ALA A 46 -6.16 9.10 -1.10
CA ALA A 46 -5.28 10.13 -1.63
C ALA A 46 -3.81 9.88 -1.26
N ALA A 47 -3.53 9.48 -0.01
CA ALA A 47 -2.18 9.11 0.42
C ALA A 47 -1.66 7.88 -0.35
N TYR A 48 -2.49 6.87 -0.56
CA TYR A 48 -2.13 5.70 -1.37
C TYR A 48 -1.82 6.07 -2.82
N GLN A 49 -2.69 6.85 -3.47
CA GLN A 49 -2.51 7.31 -4.85
C GLN A 49 -1.23 8.13 -5.00
N ASN A 50 -0.96 9.06 -4.06
CA ASN A 50 0.27 9.84 -4.06
C ASN A 50 1.53 8.98 -3.96
N ILE A 51 1.54 8.00 -3.04
CA ILE A 51 2.67 7.05 -2.93
C ILE A 51 2.86 6.27 -4.23
N VAL A 52 1.77 5.83 -4.85
CA VAL A 52 1.84 5.06 -6.11
C VAL A 52 2.37 5.93 -7.25
N GLU A 53 1.79 7.10 -7.48
CA GLU A 53 2.09 7.95 -8.65
C GLU A 53 3.43 8.68 -8.52
N ASP A 54 3.78 9.17 -7.34
CA ASP A 54 4.98 10.01 -7.17
C ASP A 54 6.23 9.21 -6.77
N ALA A 55 6.05 8.07 -6.08
CA ALA A 55 7.19 7.27 -5.60
C ALA A 55 7.32 5.95 -6.36
N TYR A 56 6.26 5.16 -6.44
CA TYR A 56 6.37 3.79 -6.95
C TYR A 56 6.47 3.71 -8.47
N ILE A 57 5.56 4.34 -9.21
CA ILE A 57 5.52 4.31 -10.68
C ILE A 57 6.81 4.90 -11.30
N PRO A 58 7.34 6.05 -10.84
CA PRO A 58 8.56 6.60 -11.41
C PRO A 58 9.78 5.71 -11.17
N LEU A 59 9.85 5.07 -9.99
CA LEU A 59 10.93 4.15 -9.65
C LEU A 59 10.98 2.94 -10.60
N ILE A 60 9.81 2.40 -10.98
CA ILE A 60 9.74 1.20 -11.83
C ILE A 60 9.86 1.54 -13.33
N LEU A 61 9.40 2.72 -13.76
CA LEU A 61 9.48 3.16 -15.16
C LEU A 61 10.79 3.88 -15.50
N GLY A 62 11.56 4.31 -14.49
CA GLY A 62 12.78 5.10 -14.66
C GLY A 62 12.52 6.54 -15.12
N LYS A 63 11.27 7.01 -15.06
CA LYS A 63 10.85 8.36 -15.43
C LYS A 63 9.55 8.73 -14.74
N ASN A 64 9.32 10.02 -14.54
CA ASN A 64 8.07 10.53 -13.99
C ASN A 64 6.91 10.35 -14.97
N LEU A 65 5.69 10.32 -14.43
CA LEU A 65 4.48 10.46 -15.22
C LEU A 65 4.36 11.89 -15.76
N GLU A 66 3.66 12.03 -16.88
CA GLU A 66 3.32 13.35 -17.40
C GLU A 66 2.41 14.09 -16.41
N PRO A 67 2.50 15.43 -16.31
CA PRO A 67 1.63 16.20 -15.43
C PRO A 67 0.16 15.91 -15.68
N TYR A 68 -0.59 15.68 -14.60
CA TYR A 68 -2.03 15.41 -14.68
C TYR A 68 -2.77 16.60 -15.30
N SER A 69 -3.45 16.37 -16.43
CA SER A 69 -4.16 17.41 -17.19
C SER A 69 -5.63 17.57 -16.78
N GLY A 70 -6.07 16.88 -15.73
CA GLY A 70 -7.44 16.90 -15.24
C GLY A 70 -8.25 15.66 -15.62
N TYR A 71 -9.46 15.57 -15.06
CA TYR A 71 -10.35 14.44 -15.29
C TYR A 71 -10.90 14.47 -16.72
N ASN A 72 -10.75 13.35 -17.43
CA ASN A 72 -11.34 13.15 -18.74
C ASN A 72 -12.34 11.98 -18.70
N PRO A 73 -13.66 12.23 -18.85
CA PRO A 73 -14.68 11.17 -18.78
C PRO A 73 -14.63 10.20 -19.97
N THR A 74 -13.89 10.49 -21.04
CA THR A 74 -13.77 9.59 -22.20
C THR A 74 -12.71 8.50 -22.02
N VAL A 75 -11.90 8.58 -20.95
CA VAL A 75 -10.88 7.56 -20.65
C VAL A 75 -11.56 6.33 -20.05
N ASN A 76 -11.24 5.15 -20.56
CA ASN A 76 -11.68 3.89 -19.96
C ASN A 76 -10.80 3.57 -18.73
N PRO A 77 -11.35 3.57 -17.50
CA PRO A 77 -10.57 3.26 -16.29
C PRO A 77 -10.45 1.75 -16.02
N GLY A 78 -10.99 0.90 -16.89
CA GLY A 78 -10.94 -0.55 -16.75
C GLY A 78 -9.50 -1.07 -16.75
N ILE A 79 -9.24 -2.04 -15.86
CA ILE A 79 -7.93 -2.70 -15.82
C ILE A 79 -7.83 -3.66 -17.01
N ASP A 80 -6.80 -3.48 -17.83
CA ASP A 80 -6.53 -4.34 -18.97
C ASP A 80 -6.22 -5.80 -18.54
N VAL A 81 -6.67 -6.76 -19.35
CA VAL A 81 -6.52 -8.19 -19.06
C VAL A 81 -5.06 -8.62 -19.11
N PHE A 82 -4.28 -8.09 -20.06
CA PHE A 82 -2.85 -8.38 -20.15
C PHE A 82 -2.10 -7.78 -18.96
N PHE A 83 -2.43 -6.55 -18.56
CA PHE A 83 -1.86 -5.93 -17.37
C PHE A 83 -2.13 -6.77 -16.10
N SER A 84 -3.38 -7.14 -15.84
CA SER A 84 -3.75 -7.91 -14.64
C SER A 84 -3.24 -9.35 -14.65
N SER A 85 -3.18 -10.00 -15.82
CA SER A 85 -2.78 -11.40 -15.93
C SER A 85 -1.26 -11.58 -16.00
N ILE A 86 -0.54 -10.63 -16.62
CA ILE A 86 0.88 -10.76 -16.94
C ILE A 86 1.67 -9.57 -16.40
N GLY A 87 1.36 -8.35 -16.84
CA GLY A 87 2.18 -7.17 -16.59
C GLY A 87 2.45 -6.91 -15.09
N PHE A 88 1.40 -6.90 -14.28
CA PHE A 88 1.51 -6.63 -12.84
C PHE A 88 2.18 -7.78 -12.05
N ARG A 89 2.41 -8.95 -12.68
CA ARG A 89 3.14 -10.06 -12.05
C ARG A 89 4.65 -9.88 -12.03
N TYR A 90 5.19 -8.81 -12.63
CA TYR A 90 6.63 -8.50 -12.51
C TYR A 90 7.11 -8.49 -11.05
N ALA A 91 6.22 -8.12 -10.12
CA ALA A 91 6.48 -8.12 -8.69
C ALA A 91 6.89 -9.51 -8.15
N HIS A 92 6.50 -10.62 -8.79
CA HIS A 92 6.96 -11.95 -8.38
C HIS A 92 8.47 -12.14 -8.59
N SER A 93 9.08 -11.44 -9.55
CA SER A 93 10.53 -11.46 -9.78
C SER A 93 11.29 -10.53 -8.84
N SER A 94 10.61 -9.58 -8.17
CA SER A 94 11.23 -8.63 -7.23
C SER A 94 11.20 -9.10 -5.76
N VAL A 95 10.56 -10.23 -5.46
CA VAL A 95 10.44 -10.74 -4.09
C VAL A 95 11.73 -11.44 -3.67
N ALA A 96 12.31 -11.02 -2.53
CA ALA A 96 13.48 -11.67 -1.94
C ALA A 96 13.12 -13.00 -1.26
N SER A 97 14.08 -13.93 -1.21
CA SER A 97 13.93 -15.23 -0.53
C SER A 97 13.97 -15.15 1.00
N ILE A 98 14.41 -14.00 1.54
CA ILE A 98 14.63 -13.74 2.95
C ILE A 98 13.83 -12.50 3.38
N ILE A 99 13.15 -12.59 4.51
CA ILE A 99 12.54 -11.47 5.22
C ILE A 99 13.43 -11.13 6.41
N ARG A 100 13.88 -9.86 6.46
CA ARG A 100 14.71 -9.36 7.56
C ARG A 100 13.85 -8.87 8.71
N MET A 101 14.14 -9.31 9.92
CA MET A 101 13.41 -8.94 11.14
C MET A 101 14.34 -8.18 12.08
N VAL A 102 14.20 -6.86 12.14
CA VAL A 102 15.08 -5.98 12.92
C VAL A 102 14.35 -5.32 14.09
N ASP A 103 15.09 -4.98 15.14
CA ASP A 103 14.58 -4.21 16.27
C ASP A 103 14.58 -2.69 16.01
N ARG A 104 14.33 -1.89 17.06
CA ARG A 104 14.29 -0.43 16.96
C ARG A 104 15.67 0.20 16.70
N GLN A 105 16.75 -0.52 16.98
CA GLN A 105 18.13 -0.12 16.74
C GLN A 105 18.67 -0.69 15.42
N PHE A 106 17.78 -1.23 14.57
CA PHE A 106 18.09 -1.90 13.30
C PHE A 106 19.01 -3.12 13.46
N GLN A 107 19.03 -3.75 14.64
CA GLN A 107 19.77 -4.98 14.88
C GLN A 107 18.91 -6.21 14.61
N SER A 108 19.55 -7.30 14.16
CA SER A 108 18.87 -8.56 13.89
C SER A 108 18.20 -9.12 15.14
N THR A 109 16.92 -9.47 15.02
CA THR A 109 16.18 -10.16 16.09
C THR A 109 16.45 -11.66 16.06
N GLN A 110 15.97 -12.39 17.09
CA GLN A 110 16.05 -13.86 17.12
C GLN A 110 15.38 -14.55 15.92
N ASN A 111 14.41 -13.89 15.27
CA ASN A 111 13.69 -14.44 14.11
C ASN A 111 14.33 -14.04 12.76
N ASP A 112 15.51 -13.42 12.77
CA ASP A 112 16.24 -13.00 11.58
C ASP A 112 17.38 -13.99 11.23
N PRO A 113 17.49 -14.48 9.98
CA PRO A 113 16.59 -14.29 8.86
C PRO A 113 15.37 -15.23 8.89
N THR A 114 14.19 -14.71 8.56
CA THR A 114 13.03 -15.54 8.26
C THR A 114 13.03 -15.91 6.78
N LEU A 115 13.03 -17.20 6.44
CA LEU A 115 12.94 -17.62 5.04
C LEU A 115 11.51 -17.46 4.53
N LEU A 116 11.35 -16.85 3.35
CA LEU A 116 10.04 -16.64 2.75
C LEU A 116 9.27 -17.95 2.54
N ARG A 117 9.97 -19.05 2.20
CA ARG A 117 9.37 -20.37 2.01
C ARG A 117 8.71 -20.91 3.28
N ASP A 118 9.22 -20.57 4.46
CA ASP A 118 8.73 -21.10 5.74
C ASP A 118 7.46 -20.36 6.18
N VAL A 119 7.35 -19.08 5.84
CA VAL A 119 6.14 -18.25 6.04
C VAL A 119 4.91 -18.83 5.33
N PHE A 120 5.09 -19.45 4.15
CA PHE A 120 3.98 -20.08 3.42
C PHE A 120 3.70 -21.53 3.85
N ARG A 121 4.65 -22.18 4.54
CA ARG A 121 4.58 -23.61 4.90
C ARG A 121 4.05 -23.87 6.30
N ASN A 122 4.31 -22.96 7.25
CA ASN A 122 3.80 -23.09 8.62
C ASN A 122 2.27 -22.92 8.61
N LYS A 123 1.58 -24.06 8.67
CA LYS A 123 0.13 -24.23 8.84
C LYS A 123 -0.18 -24.50 10.30
#